data_AF-A0A9E1N9M9-F1
#
_entry.id   AF-A0A9E1N9M9-F1
#
_cell.length_a   1.000
_cell.length_b   1.000
_cell.length_c   1.000
_cell.angle_alpha   90.00
_cell.angle_beta   90.00
_cell.angle_gamma   90.00
#
_symmetry.space_group_name_H-M   'P 1'
#
loop_
_entity.id
_entity.type
_entity.pdbx_description
1 polymer ?
#
loop_
_entity_poly.entity_id
_entity_poly.type
_entity_poly.pdbx_seq_one_letter_code
_entity_poly.pdbx_strand_id
1 'polypeptide(L)' 'MALSEPARTAQDAADSIGCELGAIVKSLVFRIDGAAVLALVAGDRRCDTKTL' A
#
# COMPACT_ATOMS: atom_id res chain seq x y z
N MET A 1 17.00 -4.52 8.17
CA MET A 1 16.07 -3.48 8.64
C MET A 1 14.69 -4.11 8.66
N ALA A 2 14.08 -4.24 9.84
CA ALA A 2 12.78 -4.88 10.03
C ALA A 2 11.93 -3.96 10.92
N LEU A 3 10.61 -3.97 10.71
CA LEU A 3 9.68 -3.19 11.51
C LEU A 3 9.73 -3.67 12.97
N SER A 4 9.92 -2.73 13.90
CA SER A 4 9.97 -3.04 15.35
C SER A 4 8.58 -3.28 15.94
N GLU A 5 7.54 -2.76 15.28
CA GLU A 5 6.13 -2.92 15.67
C GLU A 5 5.28 -3.27 14.44
N PRO A 6 4.11 -3.92 14.61
CA PRO A 6 3.23 -4.23 13.49
C PRO A 6 2.75 -2.95 12.79
N ALA A 7 3.15 -2.74 11.54
CA ALA A 7 2.64 -1.65 10.72
C ALA A 7 1.31 -2.05 10.06
N ARG A 8 0.18 -1.65 10.66
CA ARG A 8 -1.15 -1.94 10.09
C ARG A 8 -1.52 -0.96 8.99
N THR A 9 -0.92 0.23 9.00
CA THR A 9 -1.11 1.26 7.98
C THR A 9 0.20 1.59 7.28
N ALA A 10 0.09 2.21 6.09
CA ALA A 10 1.26 2.74 5.40
C ALA A 10 1.94 3.87 6.21
N GLN A 11 1.19 4.59 7.04
CA GLN A 11 1.75 5.61 7.94
C GLN A 11 2.61 4.96 9.03
N ASP A 12 2.09 3.92 9.70
CA ASP A 12 2.84 3.18 10.71
C ASP A 12 4.15 2.63 10.14
N ALA A 13 4.11 2.13 8.90
CA ALA A 13 5.28 1.60 8.21
C ALA A 13 6.30 2.70 7.94
N ALA A 14 5.86 3.85 7.40
CA ALA A 14 6.70 5.00 7.11
C ALA A 14 7.37 5.56 8.37
N ASP A 15 6.60 5.70 9.44
CA ASP A 15 7.08 6.21 10.73
C ASP A 15 8.10 5.25 11.36
N SER A 16 7.85 3.94 11.29
CA SER A 16 8.75 2.92 11.86
C SER A 16 10.12 2.87 11.18
N ILE A 17 10.20 3.20 9.89
CA ILE A 17 11.45 3.17 9.12
C ILE A 17 12.01 4.57 8.80
N GLY A 18 11.31 5.63 9.22
CA GLY A 18 11.73 7.02 9.03
C GLY A 18 11.78 7.46 7.57
N CYS A 19 10.83 7.03 6.74
CA CYS A 19 10.78 7.41 5.33
C CYS A 19 9.52 8.23 4.98
N GLU A 20 9.49 8.79 3.78
CA GLU A 20 8.29 9.44 3.26
C GLU A 20 7.17 8.41 3.04
N LEU A 21 5.91 8.80 3.30
CA LEU A 21 4.75 7.92 3.12
C LEU A 21 4.64 7.39 1.68
N GLY A 22 5.00 8.19 0.68
CA GLY A 22 5.00 7.80 -0.74
C GLY A 22 6.03 6.72 -1.09
N ALA A 23 7.02 6.47 -0.23
CA ALA A 23 7.98 5.37 -0.39
C ALA A 23 7.42 4.01 0.07
N ILE A 24 6.27 4.00 0.77
CA ILE A 24 5.56 2.77 1.12
C ILE A 24 4.67 2.34 -0.04
N VAL A 25 4.63 1.04 -0.36
CA VAL A 25 3.70 0.48 -1.35
C VAL A 25 2.60 -0.31 -0.66
N LYS A 26 1.35 0.00 -1.00
CA LYS A 26 0.16 -0.77 -0.62
C LYS A 26 -0.13 -1.77 -1.73
N SER A 27 -0.17 -3.05 -1.37
CA SER A 27 -0.63 -4.15 -2.22
C SER A 27 -2.13 -4.34 -2.04
N LEU A 28 -2.93 -3.84 -2.99
CA LEU A 28 -4.39 -3.93 -2.94
C LEU A 28 -4.86 -5.03 -3.90
N VAL A 29 -5.68 -5.95 -3.41
CA VAL A 29 -6.22 -7.05 -4.22
C VAL A 29 -7.68 -6.77 -4.55
N PHE A 30 -8.00 -6.81 -5.84
CA PHE A 30 -9.35 -6.63 -6.38
C PHE A 30 -9.79 -7.86 -7.18
N ARG A 31 -11.10 -8.01 -7.37
CA ARG A 31 -11.69 -8.91 -8.36
C ARG A 31 -12.34 -8.08 -9.45
N ILE A 32 -11.90 -8.26 -10.69
CA ILE A 32 -12.40 -7.53 -11.87
C ILE A 32 -12.71 -8.57 -12.94
N ASP A 33 -13.96 -8.61 -13.40
CA ASP A 33 -14.44 -9.55 -14.43
C ASP A 33 -14.03 -11.01 -14.20
N GLY A 34 -14.05 -11.44 -12.93
CA GLY A 34 -13.70 -12.81 -12.53
C GLY A 34 -12.20 -13.08 -12.36
N ALA A 35 -11.33 -12.13 -12.71
CA ALA A 35 -9.89 -12.21 -12.50
C ALA A 35 -9.47 -11.53 -11.18
N ALA A 36 -8.41 -12.04 -10.55
CA ALA A 36 -7.75 -11.37 -9.43
C ALA A 36 -6.74 -10.35 -9.96
N VAL A 37 -6.82 -9.12 -9.47
CA VAL A 37 -5.94 -8.00 -9.85
C VAL A 37 -5.19 -7.51 -8.62
N LEU A 38 -3.86 -7.36 -8.74
CA LEU A 38 -3.00 -6.77 -7.71
C LEU A 38 -2.60 -5.36 -8.15
N ALA A 39 -3.09 -4.34 -7.45
CA ALA A 39 -2.69 -2.95 -7.66
C ALA A 39 -1.63 -2.55 -6.63
N LEU A 40 -0.46 -2.11 -7.12
CA LEU A 40 0.60 -1.54 -6.29
C LEU A 40 0.43 -0.02 -6.26
N VAL A 41 0.15 0.53 -5.08
CA VAL A 41 -0.21 1.94 -4.92
C VAL A 41 0.67 2.58 -3.85
N ALA A 42 1.29 3.71 -4.17
CA ALA A 42 2.08 4.47 -3.19
C ALA A 42 1.24 4.81 -1.94
N GLY A 43 1.87 4.84 -0.78
CA GLY A 43 1.23 4.99 0.53
C GLY A 43 0.42 6.29 0.63
N ASP A 44 0.92 7.34 -0.01
CA ASP A 44 0.37 8.70 -0.09
C ASP A 44 -0.70 8.88 -1.19
N ARG A 45 -0.93 7.85 -2.01
CA ARG A 45 -1.92 7.88 -3.10
C ARG A 45 -3.12 7.01 -2.82
N ARG A 46 -4.22 7.30 -3.51
CA ARG A 46 -5.43 6.47 -3.51
C ARG A 46 -5.53 5.72 -4.83
N CYS A 47 -5.93 4.46 -4.77
CA CYS A 47 -6.26 3.69 -5.96
C CYS A 47 -7.58 4.21 -6.56
N ASP A 48 -7.57 4.60 -7.84
CA ASP A 48 -8.80 4.83 -8.59
C ASP A 48 -9.27 3.50 -9.16
N THR A 49 -10.33 2.94 -8.58
CA THR A 49 -10.87 1.64 -8.98
C THR A 49 -11.60 1.68 -10.33
N LYS A 50 -11.89 2.87 -10.88
CA LYS A 50 -12.52 3.00 -12.21
C LYS A 50 -11.53 2.84 -13.35
N THR A 51 -10.23 2.91 -13.06
CA THR A 51 -9.14 2.77 -14.03
C THR A 51 -8.39 1.45 -13.90
N LEU A 52 -8.87 0.55 -13.04
CA LEU A 52 -8.33 -0.80 -12.86
C LEU A 52 -8.87 -1.78 -13.89
#